data_AF-A0A937R4T0-F1
#
_entry.id   AF-A0A937R4T0-F1
#
_cell.length_a   1.000
_cell.length_b   1.000
_cell.length_c   1.000
_cell.angle_alpha   90.00
_cell.angle_beta   90.00
_cell.angle_gamma   90.00
#
_symmetry.space_group_name_H-M   'P 1'
#
loop_
_entity.id
_entity.type
_entity.pdbx_description
1 polymer ?
#
loop_
_entity_poly.entity_id
_entity_poly.type
_entity_poly.pdbx_seq_one_letter_code
_entity_poly.pdbx_strand_id
1 'polypeptide(L)'
;MLRLATRVEGSTAEATVRLDALDSLRDTLTWYVAVLESARVVARRVAPHRIELCPEGGGHARVRLRYTGAPVERVVVSDGDGAVVAEAEGAKMRDEGMEFPLHARVIVEARGAAADCVGPAVDIERVEAGTASLSVRVRAADRSGVATVALYCDDALVGEKRKPPYAWLWPVAEGWHRVHAVATDGAARPNASTSFARTVCVRTTAAE
;
A
#
# COMPACT_ATOMS: atom_id res chain seq x y z
N MET A 1 4.59 24.66 -4.16
CA MET A 1 4.64 24.89 -5.62
C MET A 1 6.06 25.26 -6.01
N LEU A 2 6.82 24.35 -6.64
CA LEU A 2 8.08 24.71 -7.29
C LEU A 2 8.03 24.11 -8.71
N ARG A 3 7.79 25.01 -9.68
CA ARG A 3 7.72 24.77 -11.12
C ARG A 3 9.06 25.15 -11.79
N LEU A 4 10.19 24.76 -11.23
CA LEU A 4 11.46 25.01 -11.92
C LEU A 4 11.67 23.90 -12.94
N ALA A 5 11.66 24.25 -14.23
CA ALA A 5 12.10 23.35 -15.27
C ALA A 5 13.61 23.18 -15.15
N THR A 6 14.09 21.94 -15.14
CA THR A 6 15.51 21.63 -15.09
C THR A 6 15.97 21.24 -16.48
N ARG A 7 16.96 21.96 -17.02
CA ARG A 7 17.64 21.55 -18.25
C ARG A 7 18.69 20.52 -17.93
N VAL A 8 18.69 19.44 -18.69
CA VAL A 8 19.65 18.34 -18.60
C VAL A 8 20.44 18.30 -19.90
N GLU A 9 21.75 18.50 -19.79
CA GLU A 9 22.68 18.47 -20.92
C GLU A 9 23.64 17.27 -20.77
N GLY A 10 23.99 16.58 -21.85
CA GLY A 10 25.08 15.57 -21.83
C GLY A 10 26.46 16.24 -21.67
N SER A 11 27.48 15.66 -21.04
CA SER A 11 27.84 14.24 -20.83
C SER A 11 28.06 13.82 -19.35
N THR A 12 27.28 14.35 -18.42
CA THR A 12 26.85 13.75 -17.11
C THR A 12 26.24 14.87 -16.25
N ALA A 13 25.01 15.26 -16.54
CA ALA A 13 24.25 16.14 -15.66
C ALA A 13 23.16 15.31 -14.97
N GLU A 14 23.30 15.08 -13.66
CA GLU A 14 22.21 14.55 -12.84
C GLU A 14 21.26 15.70 -12.50
N ALA A 15 20.06 15.69 -13.08
CA ALA A 15 18.99 16.58 -12.64
C ALA A 15 18.22 15.95 -11.48
N THR A 16 18.34 16.54 -10.29
CA THR A 16 17.52 16.18 -9.12
C THR A 16 16.13 16.80 -9.27
N VAL A 17 15.11 15.98 -9.48
CA VAL A 17 13.71 16.43 -9.40
C VAL A 17 13.07 15.79 -8.18
N ARG A 18 12.83 16.59 -7.14
CA ARG A 18 12.11 16.16 -5.92
C ARG A 18 10.60 16.21 -6.16
N LEU A 19 9.94 15.09 -5.90
CA LEU A 19 8.50 14.97 -5.91
C LEU A 19 8.00 14.81 -4.48
N ASP A 20 7.38 15.86 -3.95
CA ASP A 20 6.62 15.77 -2.70
C ASP A 20 5.23 15.19 -3.00
N ALA A 21 4.84 14.11 -2.33
CA ALA A 21 3.48 13.61 -2.35
C ALA A 21 2.55 14.56 -1.56
N LEU A 22 1.33 14.79 -2.05
CA LEU A 22 0.22 15.24 -1.20
C LEU A 22 -0.73 14.05 -1.06
N ASP A 23 -1.01 13.70 0.19
CA ASP A 23 -1.88 12.61 0.68
C ASP A 23 -1.48 11.19 0.22
N SER A 24 -0.45 10.56 0.77
CA SER A 24 -0.63 9.76 2.00
C SER A 24 0.67 9.03 2.41
N LEU A 25 1.83 9.43 1.93
CA LEU A 25 3.11 8.92 2.40
C LEU A 25 4.03 10.12 2.44
N ARG A 26 4.68 10.40 3.57
CA ARG A 26 5.62 11.52 3.74
C ARG A 26 6.90 11.34 2.90
N ASP A 27 6.84 10.56 1.84
CA ASP A 27 7.98 10.04 1.12
C ASP A 27 8.23 10.87 -0.14
N THR A 28 9.43 11.40 -0.21
CA THR A 28 9.91 12.15 -1.38
C THR A 28 10.50 11.18 -2.38
N LEU A 29 10.00 11.19 -3.63
CA LEU A 29 10.72 10.55 -4.74
C LEU A 29 11.70 11.55 -5.32
N THR A 30 12.94 11.14 -5.53
CA THR A 30 13.95 11.91 -6.24
C THR A 30 14.27 11.22 -7.54
N TRP A 31 14.03 11.90 -8.66
CA TRP A 31 14.40 11.41 -9.98
C TRP A 31 15.81 11.84 -10.36
N TYR A 32 16.49 10.94 -11.07
CA TYR A 32 17.75 11.14 -11.75
C TYR A 32 17.53 10.89 -13.23
N VAL A 33 17.85 11.90 -14.04
CA VAL A 33 17.75 11.86 -15.50
C VAL A 33 19.16 12.03 -16.07
N ALA A 34 19.61 11.08 -16.87
CA ALA A 34 20.87 11.19 -17.60
C ALA A 34 20.60 11.15 -19.11
N VAL A 35 21.14 12.12 -19.85
CA VAL A 35 21.11 12.14 -21.31
C VAL A 35 22.41 11.51 -21.82
N LEU A 36 22.29 10.42 -22.56
CA LEU A 36 23.42 9.57 -22.95
C LEU A 36 24.09 10.00 -24.26
N GLU A 37 23.51 10.99 -24.94
CA GLU A 37 23.94 11.51 -26.23
C GLU A 37 24.08 13.04 -26.16
N SER A 38 24.69 13.65 -27.17
CA SER A 38 24.79 15.11 -27.30
C SER A 38 23.42 15.71 -27.64
N ALA A 39 22.55 15.78 -26.64
CA ALA A 39 21.21 16.35 -26.73
C ALA A 39 20.88 17.15 -25.47
N ARG A 40 19.80 17.95 -25.56
CA ARG A 40 19.23 18.69 -24.43
C ARG A 40 17.85 18.16 -24.12
N VAL A 41 17.58 17.89 -22.85
CA VAL A 41 16.27 17.46 -22.37
C VAL A 41 15.82 18.38 -21.26
N VAL A 42 14.59 18.88 -21.36
CA VAL A 42 13.93 19.62 -20.29
C VAL A 42 13.11 18.64 -19.47
N ALA A 43 13.43 18.56 -18.18
CA ALA A 43 12.65 17.82 -17.19
C ALA A 43 11.78 18.80 -16.39
N ARG A 44 10.48 18.52 -16.31
CA ARG A 44 9.53 19.37 -15.58
C ARG A 44 8.60 18.52 -14.74
N ARG A 45 8.48 18.82 -13.45
CA ARG A 45 7.41 18.23 -12.65
C ARG A 45 6.05 18.77 -13.11
N VAL A 46 5.12 17.87 -13.43
CA VAL A 46 3.76 18.24 -13.86
C VAL A 46 2.69 17.92 -12.81
N ALA A 47 2.90 16.88 -12.00
CA ALA A 47 2.04 16.52 -10.87
C ALA A 47 2.84 15.75 -9.79
N PRO A 48 2.26 15.42 -8.61
CA PRO A 48 2.83 14.38 -7.75
C PRO A 48 3.11 13.10 -8.55
N HIS A 49 4.28 12.50 -8.34
CA HIS A 49 4.74 11.28 -9.01
C HIS A 49 4.83 11.33 -10.55
N ARG A 50 4.62 12.50 -11.17
CA ARG A 50 4.70 12.69 -12.63
C ARG A 50 5.69 13.76 -13.04
N ILE A 51 6.61 13.38 -13.92
CA ILE A 51 7.53 14.30 -14.60
C ILE A 51 7.28 14.24 -16.10
N GLU A 52 7.48 15.37 -16.74
CA GLU A 52 7.50 15.52 -18.18
C GLU A 52 8.96 15.62 -18.63
N LEU A 53 9.32 14.88 -19.66
CA LEU A 53 10.61 14.99 -20.34
C LEU A 53 10.36 15.42 -21.78
N CYS A 54 11.06 16.46 -22.23
CA CYS A 54 10.92 16.99 -23.57
C CYS A 54 12.30 17.24 -24.17
N PRO A 55 12.65 16.68 -25.34
CA PRO A 55 13.87 17.05 -26.03
C PRO A 55 13.78 18.50 -26.54
N GLU A 56 14.82 19.30 -26.35
CA GLU A 56 14.91 20.65 -26.91
C GLU A 56 15.44 20.61 -28.37
N GLY A 57 14.93 21.52 -29.20
CA GLY A 57 15.45 21.71 -30.58
C GLY A 57 15.03 20.65 -31.60
N GLY A 58 14.06 19.80 -31.29
CA GLY A 58 13.55 18.77 -32.22
C GLY A 58 14.48 17.57 -32.42
N GLY A 59 15.54 17.45 -31.62
CA GLY A 59 16.45 16.31 -31.64
C GLY A 59 15.87 15.07 -30.97
N HIS A 60 16.39 13.90 -31.32
CA HIS A 60 16.20 12.68 -30.55
C HIS A 60 17.25 12.60 -29.44
N ALA A 61 16.86 12.09 -28.27
CA ALA A 61 17.78 11.85 -27.17
C ALA A 61 17.64 10.42 -26.68
N ARG A 62 18.71 9.83 -26.16
CA ARG A 62 18.63 8.61 -25.35
C ARG A 62 18.76 8.98 -23.88
N VAL A 63 17.82 8.52 -23.05
CA VAL A 63 17.74 8.89 -21.64
C VAL A 63 17.81 7.65 -20.76
N ARG A 64 18.57 7.73 -19.66
CA ARG A 64 18.48 6.79 -18.53
C ARG A 64 17.77 7.46 -17.36
N LEU A 65 16.77 6.78 -16.80
CA LEU A 65 16.01 7.21 -15.64
C LEU A 65 16.23 6.30 -14.44
N ARG A 66 16.44 6.90 -13.27
CA ARG A 66 16.45 6.23 -11.97
C ARG A 66 15.65 7.05 -10.97
N TYR A 67 15.12 6.41 -9.92
CA TYR A 67 14.62 7.13 -8.76
C TYR A 67 15.20 6.60 -7.45
N THR A 68 15.22 7.46 -6.43
CA THR A 68 15.42 7.06 -5.03
C THR A 68 14.27 7.57 -4.19
N GLY A 69 13.94 6.88 -3.09
CA GLY A 69 12.83 7.24 -2.20
C GLY A 69 11.96 6.02 -1.88
N ALA A 70 10.67 6.26 -1.60
CA ALA A 70 9.71 5.18 -1.36
C ALA A 70 9.62 4.21 -2.54
N PRO A 71 9.47 2.91 -2.27
CA PRO A 71 9.26 1.93 -3.32
C PRO A 71 7.97 2.23 -4.09
N VAL A 72 8.05 2.15 -5.41
CA VAL A 72 6.88 2.18 -6.30
C VAL A 72 6.72 0.81 -6.95
N GLU A 73 5.52 0.46 -7.39
CA GLU A 73 5.26 -0.82 -8.03
C GLU A 73 5.80 -0.82 -9.47
N ARG A 74 5.53 0.26 -10.20
CA ARG A 74 5.92 0.41 -11.61
C ARG A 74 6.22 1.86 -11.95
N VAL A 75 7.10 2.06 -12.92
CA VAL A 75 7.28 3.32 -13.62
C VAL A 75 6.76 3.14 -15.05
N VAL A 76 5.88 4.04 -15.48
CA VAL A 76 5.29 4.04 -16.80
C VAL A 76 5.72 5.30 -17.53
N VAL A 77 6.17 5.15 -18.78
CA VAL A 77 6.47 6.25 -19.69
C VAL A 77 5.43 6.26 -20.79
N SER A 78 4.71 7.36 -20.92
CA SER A 78 3.70 7.55 -21.95
C SER A 78 4.05 8.72 -22.86
N ASP A 79 3.66 8.65 -24.13
CA ASP A 79 3.80 9.76 -25.07
C ASP A 79 2.80 10.91 -24.80
N GLY A 80 2.74 11.86 -25.73
CA GLY A 80 1.89 13.03 -25.62
C GLY A 80 0.39 12.74 -25.68
N ASP A 81 0.00 11.60 -26.25
CA ASP A 81 -1.37 11.13 -26.42
C ASP A 81 -1.77 10.10 -25.35
N GLY A 82 -0.81 9.68 -24.51
CA GLY A 82 -1.01 8.76 -23.40
C GLY A 82 -0.68 7.30 -23.71
N ALA A 83 -0.20 6.99 -24.93
CA ALA A 83 0.21 5.63 -25.26
C ALA A 83 1.49 5.27 -24.51
N VAL A 84 1.54 4.06 -23.94
CA VAL A 84 2.71 3.59 -23.18
C VAL A 84 3.84 3.25 -24.15
N VAL A 85 4.98 3.90 -23.98
CA VAL A 85 6.19 3.72 -24.82
C VAL A 85 7.30 2.96 -24.11
N ALA A 86 7.29 2.96 -22.76
CA ALA A 86 8.19 2.14 -21.95
C ALA A 86 7.59 1.91 -20.56
N GLU A 87 7.94 0.79 -19.93
CA GLU A 87 7.60 0.52 -18.54
C GLU A 87 8.68 -0.31 -17.84
N ALA A 88 8.81 -0.14 -16.53
CA ALA A 88 9.72 -0.90 -15.71
C ALA A 88 9.15 -1.12 -14.30
N GLU A 89 9.46 -2.28 -13.72
CA GLU A 89 9.18 -2.55 -12.31
C GLU A 89 9.93 -1.56 -11.41
N GLY A 90 9.25 -1.05 -10.39
CA GLY A 90 9.82 0.00 -9.54
C GLY A 90 11.05 -0.44 -8.75
N ALA A 91 11.24 -1.76 -8.51
CA ALA A 91 12.46 -2.30 -7.93
C ALA A 91 13.68 -2.10 -8.86
N LYS A 92 13.56 -2.50 -10.13
CA LYS A 92 14.63 -2.35 -11.14
C LYS A 92 15.03 -0.89 -11.37
N MET A 93 14.05 0.01 -11.26
CA MET A 93 14.27 1.45 -11.41
C MET A 93 15.15 2.09 -10.34
N ARG A 94 15.33 1.45 -9.17
CA ARG A 94 16.21 1.96 -8.08
C ARG A 94 17.67 1.55 -8.29
N ASP A 95 17.88 0.33 -8.77
CA ASP A 95 19.21 -0.29 -8.85
C ASP A 95 19.85 -0.09 -10.23
N GLU A 96 19.12 -0.41 -11.30
CA GLU A 96 19.63 -0.43 -12.68
C GLU A 96 19.19 0.81 -13.47
N GLY A 97 17.98 1.32 -13.17
CA GLY A 97 17.32 2.35 -13.96
C GLY A 97 16.75 1.82 -15.28
N MET A 98 16.11 2.69 -16.06
CA MET A 98 15.52 2.37 -17.35
C MET A 98 16.05 3.30 -18.41
N GLU A 99 16.53 2.72 -19.52
CA GLU A 99 16.87 3.46 -20.72
C GLU A 99 15.76 3.38 -21.75
N PHE A 100 15.50 4.48 -22.43
CA PHE A 100 14.60 4.51 -23.57
C PHE A 100 14.94 5.68 -24.51
N PRO A 101 14.58 5.56 -25.79
CA PRO A 101 14.68 6.68 -26.72
C PRO A 101 13.59 7.72 -26.42
N LEU A 102 13.97 8.99 -26.43
CA LEU A 102 13.11 10.14 -26.27
C LEU A 102 13.00 10.88 -27.60
N HIS A 103 11.97 10.56 -28.37
CA HIS A 103 11.72 11.17 -29.68
C HIS A 103 10.86 12.44 -29.62
N ALA A 104 10.00 12.54 -28.61
CA ALA A 104 9.07 13.63 -28.40
C ALA A 104 8.82 13.82 -26.89
N ARG A 105 7.89 14.71 -26.54
CA ARG A 105 7.43 14.88 -25.16
C ARG A 105 6.88 13.56 -24.60
N VAL A 106 7.34 13.15 -23.42
CA VAL A 106 6.78 12.03 -22.67
C VAL A 106 6.41 12.44 -21.24
N ILE A 107 5.47 11.71 -20.67
CA ILE A 107 5.13 11.75 -19.25
C ILE A 107 5.65 10.47 -18.60
N VAL A 108 6.48 10.62 -17.58
CA VAL A 108 6.94 9.54 -16.72
C VAL A 108 6.12 9.59 -15.44
N GLU A 109 5.49 8.48 -15.10
CA GLU A 109 4.65 8.33 -13.92
C GLU A 109 5.18 7.19 -13.04
N ALA A 110 5.50 7.52 -11.78
CA ALA A 110 5.73 6.52 -10.74
C ALA A 110 4.38 6.10 -10.15
N ARG A 111 4.04 4.82 -10.30
CA ARG A 111 2.80 4.23 -9.78
C ARG A 111 3.12 3.39 -8.55
N GLY A 112 2.60 3.81 -7.40
CA GLY A 112 2.56 2.95 -6.22
C GLY A 112 1.49 1.86 -6.40
N ALA A 113 1.64 0.75 -5.68
CA ALA A 113 0.51 -0.13 -5.46
C ALA A 113 -0.59 0.70 -4.79
N ALA A 114 -1.84 0.55 -5.22
CA ALA A 114 -2.96 1.14 -4.49
C ALA A 114 -2.85 0.65 -3.04
N ALA A 115 -2.65 1.58 -2.10
CA ALA A 115 -2.58 1.23 -0.69
C ALA A 115 -3.89 0.54 -0.32
N ASP A 116 -3.79 -0.58 0.40
CA ASP A 116 -4.98 -1.25 0.89
C ASP A 116 -5.69 -0.36 1.91
N CYS A 117 -6.93 -0.03 1.61
CA CYS A 117 -7.79 0.85 2.41
C CYS A 117 -9.07 0.14 2.84
N VAL A 118 -9.13 -1.18 2.65
CA VAL A 118 -10.26 -2.00 3.05
C VAL A 118 -9.79 -2.87 4.21
N GLY A 119 -10.49 -2.81 5.34
CA GLY A 119 -10.16 -3.66 6.49
C GLY A 119 -10.60 -5.11 6.28
N PRO A 120 -10.14 -6.02 7.16
CA PRO A 120 -10.39 -7.45 7.01
C PRO A 120 -11.88 -7.79 6.96
N ALA A 121 -12.23 -8.82 6.19
CA ALA A 121 -13.48 -9.54 6.41
C ALA A 121 -13.35 -10.36 7.70
N VAL A 122 -14.21 -10.10 8.69
CA VAL A 122 -14.19 -10.78 9.99
C VAL A 122 -15.59 -11.21 10.41
N ASP A 123 -15.73 -12.47 10.84
CA ASP A 123 -16.98 -13.01 11.38
C ASP A 123 -16.72 -14.05 12.47
N ILE A 124 -17.66 -14.13 13.42
CA ILE A 124 -17.70 -15.22 14.40
C ILE A 124 -18.32 -16.44 13.71
N GLU A 125 -17.47 -17.39 13.32
CA GLU A 125 -17.88 -18.64 12.68
C GLU A 125 -18.66 -19.55 13.64
N ARG A 126 -18.27 -19.57 14.92
CA ARG A 126 -18.91 -20.42 15.91
C ARG A 126 -18.82 -19.87 17.32
N VAL A 127 -19.90 -20.05 18.08
CA VAL A 127 -19.99 -19.84 19.53
C VAL A 127 -20.63 -21.07 20.14
N GLU A 128 -19.97 -21.69 21.12
CA GLU A 128 -20.45 -22.86 21.86
C GLU A 128 -20.37 -22.55 23.36
N ALA A 129 -21.49 -22.70 24.07
CA ALA A 129 -21.53 -22.58 25.52
C ALA A 129 -21.31 -23.94 26.17
N GLY A 130 -20.33 -24.01 27.07
CA GLY A 130 -20.12 -25.12 27.98
C GLY A 130 -20.63 -24.80 29.38
N THR A 131 -20.35 -25.68 30.34
CA THR A 131 -20.61 -25.41 31.77
C THR A 131 -19.68 -24.28 32.22
N ALA A 132 -20.23 -23.11 32.53
CA ALA A 132 -19.49 -21.90 32.94
C ALA A 132 -18.32 -21.52 32.01
N SER A 133 -18.45 -21.76 30.69
CA SER A 133 -17.40 -21.48 29.71
C SER A 133 -17.96 -21.17 28.32
N LEU A 134 -17.18 -20.42 27.53
CA LEU A 134 -17.47 -20.15 26.12
C LEU A 134 -16.30 -20.55 25.24
N SER A 135 -16.61 -21.25 24.15
CA SER A 135 -15.72 -21.53 23.03
C SER A 135 -16.14 -20.67 21.84
N VAL A 136 -15.23 -19.87 21.30
CA VAL A 136 -15.49 -19.02 20.14
C VAL A 136 -14.44 -19.24 19.08
N ARG A 137 -14.89 -19.44 17.84
CA ARG A 137 -14.04 -19.49 16.65
C ARG A 137 -14.37 -18.33 15.71
N VAL A 138 -13.33 -17.63 15.28
CA VAL A 138 -13.42 -16.48 14.38
C VAL A 138 -12.75 -16.83 13.06
N ARG A 139 -13.31 -16.35 11.95
CA ARG A 139 -12.63 -16.29 10.66
C ARG A 139 -12.30 -14.84 10.34
N ALA A 140 -11.07 -14.61 9.89
CA ALA A 140 -10.64 -13.32 9.39
C ALA A 140 -9.76 -13.53 8.15
N ALA A 141 -9.98 -12.72 7.13
CA ALA A 141 -9.19 -12.71 5.91
C ALA A 141 -9.11 -11.29 5.34
N ASP A 142 -7.95 -10.97 4.77
CA ASP A 142 -7.68 -9.67 4.17
C ASP A 142 -6.65 -9.81 3.05
N ARG A 143 -6.65 -8.90 2.06
CA ARG A 143 -5.70 -8.92 0.94
C ARG A 143 -4.28 -8.64 1.43
N SER A 144 -4.11 -7.74 2.39
CA SER A 144 -2.83 -7.40 3.01
C SER A 144 -2.44 -8.36 4.13
N GLY A 145 -3.25 -9.40 4.36
CA GLY A 145 -3.12 -10.31 5.49
C GLY A 145 -3.68 -9.72 6.78
N VAL A 146 -3.97 -10.59 7.74
CA VAL A 146 -4.52 -10.19 9.04
C VAL A 146 -3.37 -10.10 10.05
N ALA A 147 -3.16 -8.92 10.62
CA ALA A 147 -2.13 -8.70 11.64
C ALA A 147 -2.60 -9.17 13.03
N THR A 148 -3.85 -8.87 13.39
CA THR A 148 -4.43 -9.24 14.68
C THR A 148 -5.92 -9.57 14.57
N VAL A 149 -6.39 -10.46 15.44
CA VAL A 149 -7.81 -10.66 15.74
C VAL A 149 -7.97 -10.63 17.26
N ALA A 150 -8.76 -9.68 17.75
CA ALA A 150 -9.13 -9.54 19.16
C ALA A 150 -10.58 -9.97 19.36
N LEU A 151 -10.84 -10.77 20.39
CA LEU A 151 -12.18 -11.18 20.80
C LEU A 151 -12.59 -10.41 22.05
N TYR A 152 -13.83 -9.91 22.07
CA TYR A 152 -14.44 -9.20 23.19
C TYR A 152 -15.70 -9.94 23.68
N CYS A 153 -15.94 -9.88 24.99
CA CYS A 153 -17.14 -10.37 25.66
C CYS A 153 -17.64 -9.27 26.61
N ASP A 154 -18.87 -8.81 26.44
CA ASP A 154 -19.45 -7.70 27.22
C ASP A 154 -18.53 -6.47 27.26
N ASP A 155 -17.99 -6.14 26.08
CA ASP A 155 -17.04 -5.04 25.83
C ASP A 155 -15.67 -5.17 26.52
N ALA A 156 -15.42 -6.28 27.25
CA ALA A 156 -14.11 -6.62 27.81
C ALA A 156 -13.29 -7.49 26.85
N LEU A 157 -12.00 -7.21 26.72
CA LEU A 157 -11.07 -7.99 25.90
C LEU A 157 -10.87 -9.40 26.51
N VAL A 158 -11.24 -10.43 25.76
CA VAL A 158 -10.94 -11.83 26.09
C VAL A 158 -9.50 -12.16 25.71
N GLY A 159 -9.05 -11.72 24.54
CA GLY A 159 -7.67 -11.85 24.11
C GLY A 159 -7.44 -11.56 22.63
N GLU A 160 -6.17 -11.46 22.25
CA GLU A 160 -5.71 -11.19 20.88
C GLU A 160 -4.91 -12.37 20.33
N LYS A 161 -5.03 -12.65 19.03
CA LYS A 161 -4.19 -13.60 18.29
C LYS A 161 -3.69 -13.00 16.99
N ARG A 162 -2.45 -13.33 16.63
CA ARG A 162 -1.76 -12.84 15.41
C ARG A 162 -1.68 -13.86 14.28
N LYS A 163 -2.09 -15.11 14.55
CA LYS A 163 -2.06 -16.20 13.58
C LYS A 163 -3.28 -17.10 13.77
N PRO A 164 -3.86 -17.66 12.69
CA PRO A 164 -4.90 -18.67 12.79
C PRO A 164 -4.32 -19.98 13.38
N PRO A 165 -5.16 -20.83 14.01
CA PRO A 165 -6.59 -20.68 14.19
C PRO A 165 -6.96 -19.61 15.25
N TYR A 166 -7.93 -18.74 14.90
CA TYR A 166 -8.48 -17.74 15.82
C TYR A 166 -9.59 -18.36 16.66
N ALA A 167 -9.19 -19.03 17.75
CA ALA A 167 -10.11 -19.70 18.66
C ALA A 167 -9.78 -19.41 20.12
N TRP A 168 -10.82 -19.18 20.93
CA TRP A 168 -10.71 -18.94 22.36
C TRP A 168 -11.62 -19.89 23.11
N LEU A 169 -11.15 -20.34 24.27
CA LEU A 169 -11.94 -21.04 25.26
C LEU A 169 -11.61 -20.40 26.60
N TRP A 170 -12.61 -19.87 27.29
CA TRP A 170 -12.41 -19.22 28.59
C TRP A 170 -13.59 -19.44 29.53
N PRO A 171 -13.36 -19.41 30.85
CA PRO A 171 -14.44 -19.43 31.83
C PRO A 171 -15.21 -18.11 31.80
N VAL A 172 -16.52 -18.18 31.95
CA VAL A 172 -17.41 -17.01 32.00
C VAL A 172 -18.55 -17.28 32.96
N ALA A 173 -19.09 -16.21 33.55
CA ALA A 173 -20.22 -16.31 34.46
C ALA A 173 -21.44 -16.93 33.75
N GLU A 174 -22.40 -17.40 34.54
CA GLU A 174 -23.70 -17.76 34.01
C GLU A 174 -24.48 -16.51 33.59
N GLY A 175 -25.30 -16.65 32.56
CA GLY A 175 -26.13 -15.56 32.06
C GLY A 175 -25.95 -15.32 30.57
N TRP A 176 -26.42 -14.15 30.14
CA TRP A 176 -26.32 -13.71 28.76
C TRP A 176 -25.04 -12.91 28.55
N HIS A 177 -24.32 -13.26 27.49
CA HIS A 177 -23.08 -12.60 27.08
C HIS A 177 -23.16 -12.19 25.63
N ARG A 178 -22.55 -11.05 25.32
CA ARG A 178 -22.43 -10.54 23.95
C ARG A 178 -20.97 -10.57 23.52
N VAL A 179 -20.67 -11.38 22.49
CA VAL A 179 -19.32 -11.50 21.94
C VAL A 179 -19.21 -10.85 20.56
N HIS A 180 -18.09 -10.21 20.28
CA HIS A 180 -17.74 -9.67 18.96
C HIS A 180 -16.22 -9.75 18.75
N ALA A 181 -15.79 -9.77 17.48
CA ALA A 181 -14.38 -9.80 17.14
C ALA A 181 -13.99 -8.53 16.36
N VAL A 182 -12.77 -8.06 16.58
CA VAL A 182 -12.14 -6.98 15.81
C VAL A 182 -10.91 -7.54 15.14
N ALA A 183 -10.82 -7.42 13.82
CA ALA A 183 -9.63 -7.80 13.06
C ALA A 183 -8.95 -6.57 12.48
N THR A 184 -7.62 -6.55 12.55
CA THR A 184 -6.77 -5.49 11.96
C THR A 184 -5.88 -6.11 10.88
N ASP A 185 -5.78 -5.46 9.73
CA ASP A 185 -4.93 -5.91 8.62
C ASP A 185 -3.43 -5.62 8.86
N GLY A 186 -2.59 -6.17 7.96
CA GLY A 186 -1.16 -5.93 7.89
C GLY A 186 -0.73 -4.85 6.89
N ALA A 187 -1.65 -3.99 6.43
CA ALA A 187 -1.33 -2.95 5.47
C ALA A 187 -0.38 -1.90 6.07
N ALA A 188 0.32 -1.14 5.22
CA ALA A 188 1.20 -0.06 5.66
C ALA A 188 0.46 1.01 6.50
N ARG A 189 -0.85 1.14 6.27
CA ARG A 189 -1.80 1.91 7.09
C ARG A 189 -2.87 0.94 7.57
N PRO A 190 -2.80 0.44 8.80
CA PRO A 190 -3.69 -0.62 9.24
C PRO A 190 -5.15 -0.18 9.24
N ASN A 191 -6.01 -0.99 8.64
CA ASN A 191 -7.46 -0.84 8.75
C ASN A 191 -8.01 -1.92 9.68
N ALA A 192 -9.12 -1.60 10.36
CA ALA A 192 -9.79 -2.52 11.26
C ALA A 192 -11.26 -2.66 10.90
N SER A 193 -11.77 -3.87 11.09
CA SER A 193 -13.18 -4.22 10.93
C SER A 193 -13.69 -4.93 12.17
N THR A 194 -14.98 -4.75 12.48
CA THR A 194 -15.65 -5.41 13.60
C THR A 194 -16.70 -6.39 13.06
N SER A 195 -16.76 -7.59 13.61
CA SER A 195 -17.79 -8.56 13.25
C SER A 195 -19.16 -8.13 13.76
N PHE A 196 -20.22 -8.75 13.23
CA PHE A 196 -21.50 -8.71 13.95
C PHE A 196 -21.33 -9.38 15.33
N ALA A 197 -22.02 -8.83 16.32
CA ALA A 197 -22.04 -9.41 17.64
C ALA A 197 -22.94 -10.66 17.66
N ARG A 198 -22.55 -11.65 18.47
CA ARG A 198 -23.36 -12.82 18.79
C ARG A 198 -23.73 -12.79 20.26
N THR A 199 -24.99 -13.07 20.57
CA THR A 199 -25.46 -13.20 21.94
C THR A 199 -25.60 -14.68 22.28
N VAL A 200 -25.08 -15.09 23.43
CA VAL A 200 -25.08 -16.49 23.88
C VAL A 200 -25.45 -16.55 25.37
N CYS A 201 -26.18 -17.59 25.77
CA CYS A 201 -26.51 -17.83 27.17
C CYS A 201 -25.67 -19.00 27.70
N VAL A 202 -24.94 -18.77 28.79
CA VAL A 202 -24.15 -19.77 29.51
C VAL A 202 -24.96 -20.21 30.73
N ARG A 203 -25.01 -21.52 30.96
CA ARG A 203 -25.75 -22.13 32.05
C ARG A 203 -24.89 -23.16 32.76
N THR A 204 -25.07 -23.31 34.06
CA THR A 204 -24.57 -24.49 34.78
C THR A 204 -25.63 -25.58 34.71
N THR A 205 -25.23 -26.78 34.29
CA THR A 205 -26.05 -27.97 34.49
C THR A 205 -26.01 -28.30 35.98
N ALA A 206 -27.16 -28.32 36.64
CA ALA A 206 -27.25 -28.89 37.98
C ALA A 206 -26.75 -30.34 37.92
N ALA A 207 -25.89 -30.74 38.85
CA ALA A 207 -25.52 -32.14 39.01
C ALA A 207 -26.79 -32.92 39.39
N GLU A 208 -27.12 -33.92 38.58
CA GLU A 208 -28.21 -34.88 38.81
C GLU A 208 -27.77 -35.96 39.82
#